data_AF-A0A850NNI7-F1
#
_entry.id   AF-A0A850NNI7-F1
#
_cell.length_a   1.000
_cell.length_b   1.000
_cell.length_c   1.000
_cell.angle_alpha   90.00
_cell.angle_beta   90.00
_cell.angle_gamma   90.00
#
_symmetry.space_group_name_H-M   'P 1'
#
loop_
_entity.id
_entity.type
_entity.pdbx_description
1 polymer ?
#
loop_
_entity_poly.entity_id
_entity_poly.type
_entity_poly.pdbx_seq_one_letter_code
_entity_poly.pdbx_strand_id
1 'polypeptide(L)'
;MEKQSTNGRTKKGTSGYSNITVKKETAIRFRSYSKKFGKSHSEVLDGMIQYFKENNLDPIGEGTKIILDSIEKLERQVMKKIDRLIAIIKNIEKTSIRPTYEMMLILYEAYVKDGRKPKREPVQIQEERMDFLEPKNTVPKVEHDRLLHEYNEYKKRCNEILDNVEKVERMMGKPYLKIHMGIGDFESLKYQLR
;
A
#
# COMPACT_ATOMS: atom_id res chain seq x y z
N MET A 1 13.70 40.91 29.30
CA MET A 1 14.37 39.91 28.43
C MET A 1 13.29 39.23 27.58
N GLU A 2 13.03 39.82 26.42
CA GLU A 2 12.03 39.34 25.45
C GLU A 2 12.52 38.05 24.80
N LYS A 3 11.66 37.02 24.80
CA LYS A 3 11.81 35.85 23.93
C LYS A 3 10.91 36.07 22.71
N GLN A 4 11.51 36.46 21.58
CA GLN A 4 10.81 36.51 20.31
C GLN A 4 10.64 35.09 19.77
N SER A 5 9.38 34.69 19.62
CA SER A 5 8.93 33.50 18.91
C SER A 5 9.01 33.77 17.39
N THR A 6 9.92 33.10 16.68
CA THR A 6 9.96 33.15 15.22
C THR A 6 8.94 32.15 14.66
N ASN A 7 7.73 32.65 14.47
CA ASN A 7 6.63 31.95 13.83
C ASN A 7 6.93 31.85 12.32
N GLY A 8 7.56 30.77 11.87
CA GLY A 8 7.83 30.44 10.47
C GLY A 8 6.57 30.04 9.71
N ARG A 9 5.57 30.93 9.65
CA ARG A 9 4.48 30.84 8.67
C ARG A 9 5.04 31.27 7.33
N THR A 10 5.34 30.31 6.45
CA THR A 10 5.51 30.58 5.03
C THR A 10 4.20 31.15 4.51
N LYS A 11 4.14 32.49 4.40
CA LYS A 11 3.10 33.19 3.64
C LYS A 11 3.09 32.56 2.26
N LYS A 12 2.03 31.81 1.93
CA LYS A 12 1.64 31.49 0.56
C LYS A 12 1.45 32.84 -0.14
N GLY A 13 2.51 33.29 -0.81
CA GLY A 13 2.50 34.53 -1.57
C GLY A 13 1.39 34.44 -2.60
N THR A 14 0.58 35.50 -2.65
CA THR A 14 -0.40 35.76 -3.70
C THR A 14 0.26 35.51 -5.06
N SER A 15 -0.16 34.46 -5.76
CA SER A 15 0.50 33.99 -6.98
C SER A 15 0.23 34.95 -8.14
N GLY A 16 1.09 35.94 -8.31
CA GLY A 16 1.14 36.73 -9.55
C GLY A 16 1.73 35.87 -10.66
N TYR A 17 1.09 35.84 -11.83
CA TYR A 17 1.70 35.25 -13.02
C TYR A 17 2.75 36.20 -13.60
N SER A 18 3.90 35.66 -13.99
CA SER A 18 4.95 36.39 -14.70
C SER A 18 5.04 35.91 -16.14
N ASN A 19 5.28 36.85 -17.08
CA ASN A 19 5.47 36.52 -18.48
C ASN A 19 6.92 36.11 -18.74
N ILE A 20 7.11 34.97 -19.41
CA ILE A 20 8.40 34.54 -19.93
C ILE A 20 8.31 34.39 -21.45
N THR A 21 9.32 34.90 -22.16
CA THR A 21 9.39 34.79 -23.62
C THR A 21 10.20 33.54 -23.98
N VAL A 22 9.60 32.65 -24.77
CA VAL A 22 10.22 31.38 -25.19
C VAL A 22 10.17 31.28 -26.71
N LYS A 23 11.20 30.67 -27.32
CA LYS A 23 11.21 30.41 -28.77
C LYS A 23 9.94 29.65 -29.18
N LYS A 24 9.33 30.04 -30.30
CA LYS A 24 8.07 29.48 -30.80
C LYS A 24 8.06 27.94 -30.82
N GLU A 25 9.12 27.34 -31.36
CA GLU A 25 9.26 25.88 -31.41
C GLU A 25 9.31 25.23 -30.03
N THR A 26 10.02 25.85 -29.08
CA THR A 26 10.13 25.35 -27.71
C THR A 26 8.79 25.44 -26.99
N ALA A 27 8.06 26.55 -27.18
CA ALA A 27 6.71 26.71 -26.65
C ALA A 27 5.74 25.67 -27.21
N ILE A 28 5.82 25.33 -28.51
CA ILE A 28 4.99 24.28 -29.11
C ILE A 28 5.29 22.91 -28.48
N ARG A 29 6.56 22.53 -28.36
CA ARG A 29 6.97 21.27 -27.72
C ARG A 29 6.49 21.20 -26.27
N PHE A 30 6.71 22.27 -25.50
CA PHE A 30 6.32 22.32 -24.09
C PHE A 30 4.79 22.26 -23.90
N ARG A 31 4.02 22.92 -24.77
CA ARG A 31 2.55 22.85 -24.76
C ARG A 31 2.06 21.43 -25.01
N SER A 32 2.59 20.76 -26.02
CA SER A 32 2.25 19.36 -26.33
C SER A 32 2.66 18.40 -25.20
N TYR A 33 3.81 18.63 -24.57
CA TYR A 33 4.25 17.85 -23.40
C TYR A 33 3.33 18.06 -22.20
N SER A 34 3.01 19.31 -21.86
CA SER A 34 2.14 19.65 -20.73
C SER A 34 0.75 19.01 -20.84
N LYS A 35 0.20 18.92 -22.07
CA LYS A 35 -1.08 18.26 -22.34
C LYS A 35 -1.12 16.80 -21.88
N LYS A 36 0.02 16.08 -21.89
CA LYS A 36 0.09 14.68 -21.43
C LYS A 36 -0.26 14.52 -19.96
N PHE A 37 -0.03 15.54 -19.14
CA PHE A 37 -0.25 15.49 -17.70
C PHE A 37 -1.59 16.11 -17.28
N GLY A 38 -2.31 16.77 -18.20
CA GLY A 38 -3.56 17.48 -17.87
C GLY A 38 -3.37 18.61 -16.85
N LYS A 39 -2.16 19.17 -16.75
CA LYS A 39 -1.77 20.22 -15.80
C LYS A 39 -1.51 21.55 -16.49
N SER A 40 -1.55 22.65 -15.72
CA SER A 40 -1.22 23.97 -16.23
C SER A 40 0.26 24.05 -16.63
N HIS A 41 0.59 24.91 -17.60
CA HIS A 41 1.97 25.12 -18.03
C HIS A 41 2.90 25.53 -16.88
N SER A 42 2.40 26.33 -15.94
CA SER A 42 3.15 26.73 -14.76
C SER A 42 3.44 25.56 -13.83
N GLU A 43 2.45 24.69 -13.56
CA GLU A 43 2.65 23.49 -12.73
C GLU A 43 3.62 22.50 -13.37
N VAL A 44 3.54 22.29 -14.68
CA VAL A 44 4.45 21.37 -15.38
C VAL A 44 5.87 21.92 -15.36
N LEU A 45 6.05 23.24 -15.56
CA LEU A 45 7.36 23.87 -15.52
C LEU A 45 7.96 23.81 -14.11
N ASP A 46 7.16 24.08 -13.08
CA ASP A 46 7.56 23.97 -11.68
C ASP A 46 7.96 22.53 -11.32
N GLY A 47 7.16 21.55 -11.74
CA GLY A 47 7.47 20.13 -11.58
C GLY A 47 8.77 19.73 -12.27
N MET A 48 9.05 20.25 -13.47
CA MET A 48 10.34 20.02 -14.14
C MET A 48 11.50 20.61 -13.33
N ILE A 49 11.38 21.85 -12.84
CA ILE A 49 12.43 22.50 -12.01
C ILE A 49 12.67 21.69 -10.73
N GLN A 50 11.60 21.28 -10.06
CA GLN A 50 11.68 20.47 -8.85
C GLN A 50 12.36 19.12 -9.13
N TYR A 51 11.99 18.45 -10.21
CA TYR A 51 12.60 17.19 -10.63
C TYR A 51 14.10 17.32 -10.88
N PHE A 52 14.54 18.36 -11.61
CA PHE A 52 15.96 18.62 -11.85
C PHE A 52 16.72 18.87 -10.55
N LYS A 53 16.14 19.64 -9.61
CA LYS A 53 16.75 19.92 -8.30
C LYS A 53 16.86 18.68 -7.42
N GLU A 54 15.77 17.93 -7.26
CA GLU A 54 15.73 16.74 -6.39
C GLU A 54 16.68 15.65 -6.87
N ASN A 55 16.87 15.53 -8.18
CA ASN A 55 17.73 14.51 -8.77
C ASN A 55 19.14 15.03 -9.12
N ASN A 56 19.50 16.27 -8.75
CA ASN A 56 20.77 16.92 -9.09
C ASN A 56 21.11 16.80 -10.59
N LEU A 57 20.12 16.98 -11.46
CA LEU A 57 20.26 16.84 -12.90
C LEU A 57 20.43 18.21 -13.57
N ASP A 58 21.41 18.30 -14.45
CA ASP A 58 21.62 19.49 -15.28
C ASP A 58 20.71 19.43 -16.54
N PRO A 59 19.86 20.45 -16.80
CA PRO A 59 18.99 20.50 -17.98
C PRO A 59 19.74 20.70 -19.32
N ILE A 60 21.01 21.11 -19.29
CA ILE A 60 21.82 21.41 -20.49
C ILE A 60 23.07 20.50 -20.55
N GLY A 61 23.56 20.04 -19.40
CA GLY A 61 24.86 19.37 -19.26
C GLY A 61 24.81 17.86 -18.94
N GLU A 62 25.78 17.42 -18.12
CA GLU A 62 26.12 16.02 -17.84
C GLU A 62 25.07 15.23 -17.03
N GLY A 63 23.92 15.82 -16.70
CA GLY A 63 22.89 15.17 -15.88
C GLY A 63 22.48 13.79 -16.41
N THR A 64 22.33 13.66 -17.74
CA THR A 64 22.03 12.37 -18.37
C THR A 64 23.18 11.37 -18.23
N LYS A 65 24.44 11.81 -18.34
CA LYS A 65 25.63 10.96 -18.15
C LYS A 65 25.75 10.46 -16.71
N ILE A 66 25.44 11.30 -15.72
CA ILE A 66 25.47 10.92 -14.30
C ILE A 66 24.44 9.82 -14.01
N ILE A 67 23.25 9.91 -14.60
CA ILE A 67 22.24 8.84 -14.48
C ILE A 67 22.75 7.54 -15.11
N LEU A 68 23.26 7.61 -16.34
CA LEU A 68 23.81 6.45 -17.06
C LEU A 68 24.95 5.78 -16.27
N ASP A 69 25.92 6.55 -15.79
CA ASP A 69 27.04 6.05 -14.99
C ASP A 69 26.57 5.41 -13.68
N SER A 70 25.53 5.97 -13.06
CA SER A 70 24.96 5.43 -11.82
C SER A 70 24.23 4.11 -12.07
N ILE A 71 23.49 4.00 -13.18
CA ILE A 71 22.84 2.76 -13.60
C ILE A 71 23.89 1.69 -13.92
N GLU A 72 24.94 2.02 -14.66
CA GLU A 72 26.02 1.07 -14.95
C GLU A 72 26.73 0.58 -13.69
N LYS A 73 27.01 1.47 -12.72
CA LYS A 73 27.59 1.09 -11.44
C LYS A 73 26.68 0.14 -10.67
N LEU A 74 25.38 0.42 -10.65
CA LEU A 74 24.38 -0.43 -10.01
C LEU A 74 24.33 -1.81 -10.67
N GLU A 75 24.28 -1.86 -12.00
CA GLU A 75 24.28 -3.10 -12.77
C GLU A 75 25.51 -3.96 -12.45
N ARG A 76 26.71 -3.36 -12.45
CA ARG A 76 27.95 -4.06 -12.07
C ARG A 76 27.91 -4.60 -10.64
N GLN A 77 27.31 -3.87 -9.71
CA GLN A 77 27.15 -4.33 -8.32
C GLN A 77 26.17 -5.50 -8.22
N VAL A 78 25.06 -5.45 -8.96
CA VAL A 78 24.07 -6.54 -9.01
C VAL A 78 24.68 -7.79 -9.60
N MET A 79 25.40 -7.70 -10.72
CA MET A 79 26.08 -8.84 -11.33
C MET A 79 27.08 -9.50 -10.37
N LYS A 80 27.89 -8.71 -9.65
CA LYS A 80 28.80 -9.25 -8.62
C LYS A 80 28.07 -9.97 -7.48
N LYS A 81 26.86 -9.52 -7.10
CA LYS A 81 26.05 -10.21 -6.08
C LYS A 81 25.51 -11.53 -6.62
N ILE A 82 25.05 -11.54 -7.87
CA ILE A 82 24.56 -12.75 -8.54
C ILE A 82 25.69 -13.79 -8.65
N ASP A 83 26.89 -13.39 -9.06
CA ASP A 83 28.05 -14.29 -9.16
C ASP A 83 28.40 -14.94 -7.82
N ARG A 84 28.33 -14.16 -6.72
CA ARG A 84 28.54 -14.69 -5.36
C ARG A 84 27.46 -15.68 -4.96
N LEU A 85 26.20 -15.38 -5.25
CA LEU A 85 25.10 -16.31 -4.97
C LEU A 85 25.27 -17.62 -5.76
N ILE A 86 25.63 -17.53 -7.05
CA ILE A 86 25.93 -18.71 -7.88
C ILE A 86 27.08 -19.51 -7.25
N ALA A 87 28.14 -18.85 -6.78
CA ALA A 87 29.26 -19.53 -6.13
C ALA A 87 28.83 -20.24 -4.83
N ILE A 88 27.98 -19.61 -4.00
CA ILE A 88 27.44 -20.21 -2.79
C ILE A 88 26.60 -21.44 -3.12
N ILE A 89 25.67 -21.33 -4.08
CA ILE A 89 24.82 -22.44 -4.51
C ILE A 89 25.67 -23.59 -5.04
N LYS A 90 26.64 -23.31 -5.93
CA LYS A 90 27.58 -24.33 -6.43
C LYS A 90 28.38 -24.99 -5.32
N ASN A 91 28.76 -24.25 -4.28
CA ASN A 91 29.46 -24.81 -3.13
C ASN A 91 28.56 -25.77 -2.34
N ILE A 92 27.34 -25.34 -2.01
CA ILE A 92 26.34 -26.17 -1.31
C ILE A 92 26.02 -27.44 -2.11
N GLU A 93 25.91 -27.31 -3.43
CA GLU A 93 25.67 -28.44 -4.33
C GLU A 93 26.82 -29.46 -4.22
N LYS A 94 28.06 -28.99 -4.28
CA LYS A 94 29.25 -29.87 -4.21
C LYS A 94 29.48 -30.48 -2.82
N THR A 95 29.23 -29.75 -1.74
CA THR A 95 29.58 -30.21 -0.38
C THR A 95 28.49 -31.00 0.31
N SER A 96 27.21 -30.73 0.02
CA SER A 96 26.09 -31.34 0.74
C SER A 96 25.14 -32.07 -0.20
N ILE A 97 24.54 -31.36 -1.16
CA ILE A 97 23.41 -31.90 -1.93
C ILE A 97 23.85 -33.10 -2.78
N ARG A 98 24.94 -32.96 -3.54
CA ARG A 98 25.41 -34.01 -4.45
C ARG A 98 25.93 -35.25 -3.73
N PRO A 99 26.80 -35.16 -2.71
CA PRO A 99 27.20 -36.33 -1.93
C PRO A 99 26.02 -37.02 -1.25
N THR A 100 25.08 -36.27 -0.66
CA THR A 100 23.88 -36.87 -0.04
C THR A 100 23.01 -37.59 -1.07
N TYR A 101 22.84 -37.01 -2.26
CA TYR A 101 22.12 -37.66 -3.36
C TYR A 101 22.81 -38.97 -3.80
N GLU A 102 24.13 -38.96 -3.98
CA GLU A 102 24.91 -40.15 -4.34
C GLU A 102 24.84 -41.24 -3.24
N MET A 103 24.93 -40.85 -1.96
CA MET A 103 24.77 -41.77 -0.83
C MET A 103 23.38 -42.41 -0.81
N MET A 104 22.32 -41.62 -1.06
CA MET A 104 20.94 -42.12 -1.12
C MET A 104 20.75 -43.15 -2.25
N LEU A 105 21.36 -42.91 -3.42
CA LEU A 105 21.35 -43.88 -4.51
C LEU A 105 22.05 -45.18 -4.12
N ILE A 106 23.23 -45.10 -3.49
CA ILE A 106 23.96 -46.29 -3.01
C ILE A 106 23.13 -47.08 -1.99
N LEU A 107 22.51 -46.39 -1.02
CA LEU A 107 21.63 -47.03 -0.02
C LEU A 107 20.43 -47.71 -0.69
N TYR A 108 19.82 -47.07 -1.68
CA TYR A 108 18.71 -47.64 -2.43
C TYR A 108 19.13 -48.87 -3.23
N GLU A 109 20.27 -48.81 -3.93
CA GLU A 109 20.80 -49.96 -4.67
C GLU A 109 21.14 -51.14 -3.76
N ALA A 110 21.79 -50.88 -2.62
CA ALA A 110 22.09 -51.90 -1.62
C ALA A 110 20.80 -52.53 -1.05
N TYR A 111 19.81 -51.69 -0.73
CA TYR A 111 18.51 -52.14 -0.24
C TYR A 111 17.77 -53.05 -1.23
N VAL A 112 17.80 -52.70 -2.52
CA VAL A 112 17.18 -53.51 -3.59
C VAL A 112 17.95 -54.83 -3.81
N LYS A 113 19.29 -54.80 -3.76
CA LYS A 113 20.15 -56.00 -3.94
C LYS A 113 20.00 -57.02 -2.80
N ASP A 114 19.74 -56.57 -1.57
CA ASP A 114 19.51 -57.44 -0.40
C ASP A 114 18.16 -58.20 -0.45
N GLY A 115 17.41 -58.11 -1.55
CA GLY A 115 16.15 -58.83 -1.75
C GLY A 115 15.01 -58.37 -0.83
N ARG A 116 15.25 -57.32 -0.03
CA ARG A 116 14.25 -56.67 0.82
C ARG A 116 13.33 -55.85 -0.07
N LYS A 117 12.31 -56.50 -0.64
CA LYS A 117 11.24 -55.79 -1.35
C LYS A 117 10.63 -54.79 -0.36
N PRO A 118 10.55 -53.48 -0.70
CA PRO A 118 9.88 -52.53 0.14
C PRO A 118 8.41 -52.97 0.24
N LYS A 119 7.97 -53.34 1.45
CA LYS A 119 6.54 -53.28 1.75
C LYS A 119 6.20 -51.80 1.60
N ARG A 120 5.43 -51.47 0.56
CA ARG A 120 4.78 -50.16 0.45
C ARG A 120 3.80 -50.11 1.61
N GLU A 121 4.27 -49.69 2.79
CA GLU A 121 3.35 -49.18 3.77
C GLU A 121 2.72 -47.94 3.11
N PRO A 122 1.39 -47.85 3.05
CA PRO A 122 0.75 -46.65 2.55
C PRO A 122 1.23 -45.53 3.45
N VAL A 123 2.07 -44.66 2.89
CA VAL A 123 2.42 -43.40 3.54
C VAL A 123 1.10 -42.69 3.72
N GLN A 124 0.61 -42.64 4.95
CA GLN A 124 -0.44 -41.71 5.33
C GLN A 124 0.22 -40.33 5.23
N ILE A 125 0.24 -39.79 4.01
CA ILE A 125 0.41 -38.36 3.82
C ILE A 125 -0.73 -37.79 4.65
N GLN A 126 -0.40 -37.25 5.82
CA GLN A 126 -1.37 -36.45 6.56
C GLN A 126 -1.85 -35.44 5.53
N GLU A 127 -3.15 -35.45 5.21
CA GLU A 127 -3.73 -34.44 4.35
C GLU A 127 -3.24 -33.10 4.90
N GLU A 128 -2.36 -32.43 4.15
CA GLU A 128 -1.95 -31.08 4.50
C GLU A 128 -3.26 -30.33 4.67
N ARG A 129 -3.51 -29.82 5.88
CA ARG A 129 -4.71 -29.05 6.16
C ARG A 129 -4.75 -27.88 5.20
N MET A 130 -5.51 -28.03 4.12
CA MET A 130 -5.82 -26.98 3.15
C MET A 130 -6.80 -25.95 3.74
N ASP A 131 -7.01 -25.94 5.06
CA ASP A 131 -7.77 -24.96 5.84
C ASP A 131 -7.33 -23.50 5.60
N PHE A 132 -6.16 -23.28 4.97
CA PHE A 132 -5.65 -21.96 4.57
C PHE A 132 -6.20 -21.45 3.23
N LEU A 133 -6.73 -22.33 2.37
CA LEU A 133 -7.25 -21.96 1.05
C LEU A 133 -8.76 -21.75 1.05
N GLU A 134 -9.45 -22.19 2.10
CA GLU A 134 -10.89 -21.96 2.23
C GLU A 134 -11.17 -20.55 2.77
N PRO A 135 -12.01 -19.75 2.11
CA PRO A 135 -12.53 -18.52 2.67
C PRO A 135 -13.29 -18.86 3.95
N LYS A 136 -12.72 -18.57 5.11
CA LYS A 136 -13.43 -18.73 6.39
C LYS A 136 -14.57 -17.71 6.42
N ASN A 137 -15.79 -18.17 6.13
CA ASN A 137 -17.04 -17.41 6.33
C ASN A 137 -17.38 -17.20 7.81
N THR A 138 -16.45 -17.52 8.71
CA THR A 138 -16.60 -17.44 10.16
C THR A 138 -15.63 -16.41 10.71
N VAL A 139 -16.19 -15.42 11.41
CA VAL A 139 -15.39 -14.46 12.17
C VAL A 139 -14.83 -15.13 13.43
N PRO A 140 -13.60 -14.79 13.86
CA PRO A 140 -13.09 -15.17 15.18
C PRO A 140 -14.11 -14.84 16.28
N LYS A 141 -14.28 -15.74 17.27
CA LYS A 141 -15.27 -15.55 18.37
C LYS A 141 -15.15 -14.19 19.05
N VAL A 142 -13.93 -13.71 19.24
CA VAL A 142 -13.66 -12.40 19.86
C VAL A 142 -14.22 -11.25 19.02
N GLU A 143 -14.13 -11.33 17.69
CA GLU A 143 -14.69 -10.33 16.78
C GLU A 143 -16.22 -10.42 16.73
N HIS A 144 -16.77 -11.64 16.71
CA HIS A 144 -18.20 -11.87 16.81
C HIS A 144 -18.79 -11.23 18.08
N ASP A 145 -18.19 -11.49 19.23
CA ASP A 145 -18.71 -11.03 20.52
C ASP A 145 -18.62 -9.50 20.65
N ARG A 146 -17.56 -8.90 20.10
CA ARG A 146 -17.43 -7.44 20.01
C ARG A 146 -18.50 -6.82 19.11
N LEU A 147 -18.70 -7.37 17.91
CA LEU A 147 -19.72 -6.90 16.98
C LEU A 147 -21.13 -7.03 17.58
N LEU A 148 -21.40 -8.13 18.29
CA LEU A 148 -22.69 -8.35 18.94
C LEU A 148 -22.92 -7.31 20.05
N HIS A 149 -21.88 -6.98 20.82
CA HIS A 149 -21.95 -5.95 21.86
C HIS A 149 -22.21 -4.56 21.26
N GLU A 150 -21.43 -4.15 20.26
CA GLU A 150 -21.63 -2.88 19.56
C GLU A 150 -23.01 -2.76 18.92
N TYR A 151 -23.49 -3.84 18.29
CA TYR A 151 -24.83 -3.89 17.71
C TYR A 151 -25.92 -3.70 18.78
N ASN A 152 -25.79 -4.35 19.94
CA ASN A 152 -26.76 -4.23 21.02
C ASN A 152 -26.78 -2.82 21.63
N GLU A 153 -25.61 -2.20 21.83
CA GLU A 153 -25.50 -0.80 22.28
C GLU A 153 -26.11 0.17 21.26
N TYR A 154 -25.82 -0.03 19.96
CA TYR A 154 -26.43 0.76 18.89
C TYR A 154 -27.96 0.61 18.87
N LYS A 155 -28.46 -0.61 18.96
CA LYS A 155 -29.91 -0.90 19.00
C LYS A 155 -30.59 -0.24 20.19
N LYS A 156 -29.98 -0.31 21.38
CA LYS A 156 -30.48 0.34 22.58
C LYS A 156 -30.61 1.85 22.38
N ARG A 157 -29.58 2.48 21.83
CA ARG A 157 -29.58 3.92 21.54
C ARG A 157 -30.62 4.32 20.48
N CYS A 158 -30.81 3.50 19.45
CA CYS A 158 -31.89 3.73 18.48
C CYS A 158 -33.26 3.69 19.15
N ASN A 159 -33.49 2.75 20.07
CA ASN A 159 -34.76 2.68 20.81
C ASN A 159 -34.96 3.92 21.68
N GLU A 160 -33.94 4.39 22.39
CA GLU A 160 -34.01 5.63 23.19
C GLU A 160 -34.37 6.86 22.33
N ILE A 161 -33.87 6.92 21.10
CA ILE A 161 -34.25 7.99 20.15
C ILE A 161 -35.71 7.84 19.73
N LEU A 162 -36.15 6.61 19.41
CA LEU A 162 -37.52 6.32 18.98
C LEU A 162 -38.56 6.60 20.06
N ASP A 163 -38.24 6.36 21.33
CA ASP A 163 -39.12 6.66 22.47
C ASP A 163 -39.41 8.17 22.61
N ASN A 164 -38.50 9.01 22.11
CA ASN A 164 -38.64 10.47 22.12
C ASN A 164 -39.28 11.03 20.83
N VAL A 165 -39.83 10.16 19.98
CA VAL A 165 -40.50 10.57 18.74
C VAL A 165 -41.99 10.72 18.95
N GLU A 166 -42.48 11.92 18.69
CA GLU A 166 -43.90 12.25 18.74
C GLU A 166 -44.44 12.52 17.33
N LYS A 167 -45.62 11.98 17.02
CA LYS A 167 -46.31 12.29 15.78
C LYS A 167 -47.13 13.57 15.96
N VAL A 168 -46.78 14.60 15.19
CA VAL A 168 -47.50 15.88 15.22
C VAL A 168 -48.45 15.95 14.03
N GLU A 169 -49.74 15.92 14.33
CA GLU A 169 -50.81 16.13 13.34
C GLU A 169 -51.08 17.64 13.19
N ARG A 170 -51.32 18.08 11.95
CA ARG A 170 -51.59 19.49 11.62
C ARG A 170 -53.01 19.65 11.10
N MET A 171 -53.61 20.81 11.34
CA MET A 171 -54.93 21.17 10.82
C MET A 171 -54.95 21.31 9.28
N MET A 172 -53.81 21.64 8.66
CA MET A 172 -53.60 21.65 7.21
C MET A 172 -52.18 21.19 6.88
N GLY A 173 -52.04 20.24 5.94
CA GLY A 173 -50.77 19.65 5.51
C GLY A 173 -50.55 18.22 6.03
N LYS A 174 -49.46 17.58 5.58
CA LYS A 174 -49.14 16.19 5.95
C LYS A 174 -48.54 16.13 7.37
N PRO A 175 -48.88 15.08 8.17
CA PRO A 175 -48.29 14.89 9.49
C PRO A 175 -46.78 14.63 9.39
N TYR A 176 -46.03 14.98 10.44
CA TYR A 176 -44.60 14.73 10.53
C TYR A 176 -44.22 14.21 11.93
N LEU A 177 -43.06 13.57 12.00
CA LEU A 177 -42.48 13.07 13.24
C LEU A 177 -41.55 14.14 13.81
N LYS A 178 -41.71 14.44 15.09
CA LYS A 178 -40.84 15.34 15.85
C LYS A 178 -40.05 14.53 16.86
N ILE A 179 -38.73 14.65 16.81
CA ILE A 179 -37.84 14.02 17.80
C ILE A 179 -37.52 15.07 18.87
N HIS A 180 -37.80 14.76 20.13
CA HIS A 180 -37.42 15.61 21.26
C HIS A 180 -36.02 15.25 21.73
N MET A 181 -35.03 16.07 21.41
CA MET A 181 -33.64 15.84 21.81
C MET A 181 -32.88 17.15 22.05
N GLY A 182 -31.84 17.11 22.89
CA GLY A 182 -30.96 18.24 23.12
C GLY A 182 -30.14 18.61 21.88
N ILE A 183 -29.83 19.90 21.71
CA ILE A 183 -29.05 20.39 20.56
C ILE A 183 -27.64 19.77 20.56
N GLY A 184 -27.01 19.64 21.73
CA GLY A 184 -25.71 18.97 21.85
C GLY A 184 -25.75 17.49 21.52
N ASP A 185 -26.85 16.80 21.84
CA ASP A 185 -27.04 15.38 21.52
C ASP A 185 -27.25 15.18 20.02
N PHE A 186 -27.97 16.10 19.37
CA PHE A 186 -28.18 16.11 17.93
C PHE A 186 -26.86 16.34 17.16
N GLU A 187 -26.05 17.31 17.58
CA GLU A 187 -24.73 17.55 16.96
C GLU A 187 -23.79 16.36 17.16
N SER A 188 -23.77 15.77 18.36
CA SER A 188 -22.98 14.56 18.63
C SER A 188 -23.42 13.38 17.76
N LEU A 189 -24.73 13.18 17.61
CA LEU A 189 -25.30 12.14 16.74
C LEU A 189 -24.92 12.39 15.27
N LYS A 190 -24.98 13.65 14.81
CA LYS A 190 -24.60 14.04 13.45
C LYS A 190 -23.11 13.82 13.19
N TYR A 191 -22.25 14.03 14.18
CA TYR A 191 -20.81 13.76 14.04
C TYR A 191 -20.50 12.27 13.97
N GLN A 192 -21.18 11.44 14.76
CA GLN A 192 -20.94 10.00 14.80
C GLN A 192 -21.44 9.24 13.57
N LEU A 193 -22.44 9.77 12.86
CA LEU A 193 -23.04 9.14 11.68
C LEU A 193 -22.44 9.64 10.34
N ARG A 194 -21.41 10.49 10.37
CA ARG A 194 -20.80 11.11 9.20
C ARG A 194 -19.41 10.59 8.94
#